data_AF-A0A832YL32-F1
#
_entry.id   AF-A0A832YL32-F1
#
_cell.length_a   1.000
_cell.length_b   1.000
_cell.length_c   1.000
_cell.angle_alpha   90.00
_cell.angle_beta   90.00
_cell.angle_gamma   90.00
#
_symmetry.space_group_name_H-M   'P 1'
#
loop_
_entity.id
_entity.type
_entity.pdbx_description
1 polymer ?
#
loop_
_entity_poly.entity_id
_entity_poly.type
_entity_poly.pdbx_seq_one_letter_code
_entity_poly.pdbx_strand_id
1 'polypeptide(L)'
;MDLQEKFSEPEFRRNTIAVVVFGLLFPAYFGVAASGIVTLMPTPAVGAVSNWNVSFNETIVFETEDVCFADDGGTCDITLTFAETDEIKQIIKDGNLILGEVRFTLTYDETDESGQWPDQCDDISADLDTGEVSIAENGHTTTTTMSDCDSSTMAVKLVSNYTGEGFNATNASKSEVQGDWSADGEGWGNYLITISVSTNSGSKPLGGPEPLLLSNNEDGEEVNVKMQVIAYEIEFEEN
;
A
#
# COMPACT_ATOMS: atom_id res chain seq x y z
N MET A 1 60.52 -6.16 -34.88
CA MET A 1 59.31 -6.76 -35.47
C MET A 1 58.69 -5.74 -36.38
N ASP A 2 58.63 -6.08 -37.66
CA ASP A 2 58.00 -5.26 -38.69
C ASP A 2 56.46 -5.33 -38.53
N LEU A 3 55.74 -4.28 -38.91
CA LEU A 3 54.28 -4.26 -38.84
C LEU A 3 53.67 -5.36 -39.72
N GLN A 4 54.29 -5.67 -40.86
CA GLN A 4 53.89 -6.78 -41.73
C GLN A 4 53.98 -8.15 -41.04
N GLU A 5 54.97 -8.32 -40.16
CA GLU A 5 55.19 -9.55 -39.40
C GLU A 5 54.07 -9.76 -38.37
N LYS A 6 53.63 -8.69 -37.68
CA LYS A 6 52.52 -8.74 -36.71
C LYS A 6 51.16 -9.00 -37.36
N PHE A 7 50.89 -8.49 -38.56
CA PHE A 7 49.64 -8.78 -39.28
C PHE A 7 49.52 -10.23 -39.77
N SER A 8 50.62 -10.99 -39.75
CA SER A 8 50.63 -12.41 -40.07
C SER A 8 50.19 -13.28 -38.88
N GLU A 9 50.17 -12.74 -37.65
CA GLU A 9 49.69 -13.44 -36.47
C GLU A 9 48.15 -13.49 -36.44
N PRO A 10 47.54 -14.68 -36.30
CA PRO A 10 46.09 -14.83 -36.37
C PRO A 10 45.36 -14.15 -35.20
N GLU A 11 45.96 -14.09 -34.02
CA GLU A 11 45.38 -13.44 -32.83
C GLU A 11 45.42 -11.92 -32.94
N PHE A 12 46.56 -11.37 -33.37
CA PHE A 12 46.72 -9.94 -33.61
C PHE A 12 45.75 -9.45 -34.70
N ARG A 13 45.58 -10.22 -35.77
CA ARG A 13 44.62 -9.92 -36.85
C ARG A 13 43.18 -9.92 -36.34
N ARG A 14 42.77 -10.94 -35.58
CA ARG A 14 41.40 -11.03 -35.03
C ARG A 14 41.09 -9.87 -34.08
N ASN A 15 42.01 -9.56 -33.15
CA ASN A 15 41.80 -8.47 -32.19
C ASN A 15 41.81 -7.11 -32.88
N THR A 16 42.68 -6.89 -33.86
CA THR A 16 42.72 -5.64 -34.62
C THR A 16 41.42 -5.44 -35.42
N ILE A 17 40.89 -6.49 -36.06
CA ILE A 17 39.59 -6.43 -36.74
C ILE A 17 38.47 -6.09 -35.74
N ALA A 18 38.43 -6.75 -34.59
CA ALA A 18 37.41 -6.48 -33.57
C ALA A 18 37.47 -5.03 -33.05
N VAL A 19 38.67 -4.50 -32.79
CA VAL A 19 38.87 -3.12 -32.33
C VAL A 19 38.48 -2.11 -33.42
N VAL A 20 38.83 -2.36 -34.69
CA VAL A 20 38.44 -1.47 -35.79
C VAL A 20 36.92 -1.51 -36.01
N VAL A 21 36.31 -2.70 -35.97
CA VAL A 21 34.85 -2.86 -36.10
C VAL A 21 34.13 -2.17 -34.95
N PHE A 22 34.57 -2.38 -33.70
CA PHE A 22 33.98 -1.70 -32.54
C PHE A 22 34.21 -0.19 -32.59
N GLY A 23 35.42 0.26 -32.96
CA GLY A 23 35.77 1.68 -33.08
C GLY A 23 35.03 2.41 -34.20
N LEU A 24 34.50 1.70 -35.21
CA LEU A 24 33.64 2.28 -36.25
C LEU A 24 32.16 2.17 -35.90
N LEU A 25 31.70 1.01 -35.41
CA LEU A 25 30.29 0.76 -35.11
C LEU A 25 29.83 1.48 -33.85
N PHE A 26 30.66 1.58 -32.82
CA PHE A 26 30.29 2.23 -31.56
C PHE A 26 30.01 3.72 -31.75
N PRO A 27 30.89 4.54 -32.39
CA PRO A 27 30.57 5.93 -32.66
C PRO A 27 29.44 6.10 -33.68
N ALA A 28 29.32 5.21 -34.67
CA ALA A 28 28.22 5.24 -35.64
C ALA A 28 26.86 4.98 -34.98
N TYR A 29 26.80 4.04 -34.03
CA TYR A 29 25.62 3.79 -33.20
C TYR A 29 25.23 5.04 -32.43
N PHE A 30 26.17 5.71 -31.74
CA PHE A 30 25.86 6.96 -31.03
C PHE A 30 25.52 8.11 -31.98
N GLY A 31 26.10 8.17 -33.19
CA GLY A 31 25.72 9.15 -34.20
C GLY A 31 24.28 8.95 -34.70
N VAL A 32 23.86 7.70 -34.90
CA VAL A 32 22.48 7.34 -35.28
C VAL A 32 21.50 7.52 -34.12
N ALA A 33 21.89 7.14 -32.91
CA ALA A 33 21.08 7.32 -31.69
C ALA A 33 20.91 8.82 -31.35
N ALA A 34 21.96 9.63 -31.48
CA ALA A 34 21.92 11.07 -31.20
C ALA A 34 21.25 11.91 -32.32
N SER A 35 21.22 11.41 -33.56
CA SER A 35 20.56 12.10 -34.69
C SER A 35 19.04 11.88 -34.73
N GLY A 36 18.49 11.12 -33.78
CA GLY A 36 17.05 10.93 -33.66
C GLY A 36 16.41 10.18 -34.83
N ILE A 37 17.19 9.54 -35.71
CA ILE A 37 16.67 8.76 -36.86
C ILE A 37 16.05 7.43 -36.38
N VAL A 38 16.35 7.01 -35.14
CA VAL A 38 15.71 5.90 -34.42
C VAL A 38 14.40 6.35 -33.74
N THR A 39 13.74 7.40 -34.22
CA THR A 39 12.37 7.78 -33.78
C THR A 39 11.26 6.98 -34.47
N LEU A 40 11.61 6.00 -35.32
CA LEU A 40 10.64 5.15 -36.03
C LEU A 40 10.28 3.85 -35.30
N MET A 41 10.85 3.57 -34.12
CA MET A 41 10.33 2.55 -33.21
C MET A 41 9.77 3.26 -31.98
N PRO A 42 8.48 3.09 -31.64
CA PRO A 42 7.88 3.63 -30.43
C PRO A 42 8.33 2.76 -29.25
N THR A 43 9.61 2.82 -28.92
CA THR A 43 10.08 2.50 -27.58
C THR A 43 10.21 3.84 -26.88
N PRO A 44 9.35 4.16 -25.89
CA PRO A 44 9.51 5.39 -25.13
C PRO A 44 10.93 5.36 -24.57
N ALA A 45 11.74 6.34 -24.96
CA ALA A 45 13.10 6.44 -24.47
C ALA A 45 13.03 6.48 -22.94
N VAL A 46 13.63 5.48 -22.30
CA VAL A 46 13.85 5.45 -20.85
C VAL A 46 14.65 6.71 -20.53
N GLY A 47 13.97 7.77 -20.07
CA GLY A 47 14.56 9.10 -19.84
C GLY A 47 13.98 10.26 -20.66
N ALA A 48 12.92 10.05 -21.46
CA ALA A 48 12.17 11.18 -22.03
C ALA A 48 11.49 11.98 -20.90
N VAL A 49 11.82 13.26 -20.83
CA VAL A 49 11.23 14.22 -19.89
C VAL A 49 9.99 14.81 -20.55
N SER A 50 8.83 14.72 -19.89
CA SER A 50 7.57 15.29 -20.38
C SER A 50 6.71 15.78 -19.22
N ASN A 51 5.50 16.25 -19.54
CA ASN A 51 4.46 16.48 -18.56
C ASN A 51 3.56 15.24 -18.52
N TRP A 52 3.42 14.67 -17.33
CA TRP A 52 2.64 13.47 -17.11
C TRP A 52 1.45 13.78 -16.23
N ASN A 53 0.29 13.26 -16.61
CA ASN A 53 -0.79 13.00 -15.69
C ASN A 53 -0.56 11.60 -15.10
N VAL A 54 -0.32 11.53 -13.79
CA VAL A 54 0.02 10.32 -13.06
C VAL A 54 -1.23 9.84 -12.33
N SER A 55 -1.58 8.57 -12.51
CA SER A 55 -2.66 7.90 -11.78
C SER A 55 -2.18 6.63 -11.11
N PHE A 56 -2.86 6.24 -10.04
CA PHE A 56 -2.58 5.02 -9.29
C PHE A 56 -3.70 4.01 -9.55
N ASN A 57 -3.33 2.83 -10.04
CA ASN A 57 -4.26 1.72 -10.24
C ASN A 57 -4.12 0.73 -9.08
N GLU A 58 -5.04 0.81 -8.13
CA GLU A 58 -4.99 0.05 -6.87
C GLU A 58 -5.51 -1.39 -7.04
N THR A 59 -4.83 -2.34 -6.39
CA THR A 59 -5.17 -3.75 -6.34
C THR A 59 -4.96 -4.28 -4.93
N ILE A 60 -5.95 -5.03 -4.42
CA ILE A 60 -5.81 -5.73 -3.14
C ILE A 60 -4.99 -7.00 -3.39
N VAL A 61 -3.81 -7.09 -2.78
CA VAL A 61 -2.89 -8.23 -2.93
C VAL A 61 -3.01 -9.24 -1.80
N PHE A 62 -3.62 -8.84 -0.68
CA PHE A 62 -3.86 -9.70 0.46
C PHE A 62 -5.07 -9.21 1.25
N GLU A 63 -5.84 -10.15 1.77
CA GLU A 63 -7.02 -9.89 2.58
C GLU A 63 -7.17 -10.98 3.64
N THR A 64 -7.43 -10.58 4.88
CA THR A 64 -7.76 -11.48 5.98
C THR A 64 -8.72 -10.77 6.93
N GLU A 65 -9.48 -11.54 7.69
CA GLU A 65 -10.39 -11.03 8.72
C GLU A 65 -10.25 -11.86 9.99
N ASP A 66 -10.56 -11.23 11.12
CA ASP A 66 -10.69 -11.89 12.41
C ASP A 66 -11.77 -11.19 13.25
N VAL A 67 -12.26 -11.87 14.29
CA VAL A 67 -13.35 -11.39 15.13
C VAL A 67 -12.89 -11.30 16.58
N CYS A 68 -13.17 -10.14 17.17
CA CYS A 68 -12.94 -9.85 18.57
C CYS A 68 -14.26 -9.99 19.32
N PHE A 69 -14.21 -10.66 20.47
CA PHE A 69 -15.28 -10.68 21.45
C PHE A 69 -14.76 -9.93 22.68
N ALA A 70 -15.40 -8.83 23.01
CA ALA A 70 -15.00 -8.01 24.14
C ALA A 70 -16.23 -7.66 24.96
N ASP A 71 -16.35 -8.28 26.14
CA ASP A 71 -17.42 -7.97 27.09
C ASP A 71 -17.44 -6.45 27.42
N ASP A 72 -18.56 -5.97 27.94
CA ASP A 72 -18.77 -4.59 28.42
C ASP A 72 -17.61 -3.97 29.20
N GLY A 73 -17.09 -2.85 28.69
CA GLY A 73 -15.95 -2.17 29.32
C GLY A 73 -14.63 -2.95 29.22
N GLY A 74 -14.65 -4.05 28.50
CA GLY A 74 -13.54 -4.95 28.25
C GLY A 74 -12.69 -4.53 27.07
N THR A 75 -11.59 -5.26 26.92
CA THR A 75 -10.62 -5.07 25.86
C THR A 75 -10.26 -6.41 25.25
N CYS A 76 -10.09 -6.47 23.94
CA CYS A 76 -9.49 -7.63 23.29
C CYS A 76 -8.40 -7.20 22.30
N ASP A 77 -7.45 -8.10 22.09
CA ASP A 77 -6.34 -7.92 21.18
C ASP A 77 -6.44 -8.92 20.03
N ILE A 78 -6.38 -8.42 18.79
CA ILE A 78 -6.28 -9.23 17.57
C ILE A 78 -4.89 -9.03 16.97
N THR A 79 -4.28 -10.12 16.49
CA THR A 79 -3.06 -10.05 15.67
C THR A 79 -3.33 -10.54 14.26
N LEU A 80 -3.20 -9.65 13.27
CA LEU A 80 -3.29 -9.99 11.86
C LEU A 80 -1.90 -9.98 11.22
N THR A 81 -1.54 -11.04 10.52
CA THR A 81 -0.20 -11.21 9.93
C THR A 81 -0.23 -11.07 8.41
N PHE A 82 0.56 -10.13 7.88
CA PHE A 82 0.90 -10.10 6.46
C PHE A 82 2.29 -10.72 6.26
N ALA A 83 2.30 -12.01 5.95
CA ALA A 83 3.53 -12.79 5.81
C ALA A 83 4.15 -12.65 4.42
N GLU A 84 5.47 -12.55 4.39
CA GLU A 84 6.24 -12.53 3.15
C GLU A 84 6.26 -13.94 2.51
N THR A 85 5.36 -14.18 1.55
CA THR A 85 5.26 -15.45 0.81
C THR A 85 5.74 -15.31 -0.64
N ASP A 86 6.20 -16.41 -1.23
CA ASP A 86 6.64 -16.44 -2.64
C ASP A 86 5.49 -16.09 -3.60
N GLU A 87 4.25 -16.45 -3.26
CA GLU A 87 3.06 -16.15 -4.06
C GLU A 87 2.80 -14.64 -4.11
N ILE A 88 2.81 -13.97 -2.95
CA ILE A 88 2.56 -12.52 -2.89
C ILE A 88 3.71 -11.76 -3.56
N LYS A 89 4.96 -12.18 -3.36
CA LYS A 89 6.11 -11.63 -4.09
C LYS A 89 5.95 -11.74 -5.59
N GLN A 90 5.45 -12.88 -6.06
CA GLN A 90 5.23 -13.09 -7.48
C GLN A 90 4.12 -12.20 -8.03
N ILE A 91 2.99 -12.04 -7.31
CA ILE A 91 1.91 -11.12 -7.68
C ILE A 91 2.44 -9.68 -7.81
N ILE A 92 3.18 -9.21 -6.80
CA ILE A 92 3.76 -7.86 -6.79
C ILE A 92 4.70 -7.68 -7.99
N LYS A 93 5.56 -8.67 -8.24
CA LYS A 93 6.55 -8.60 -9.32
C LYS A 93 5.93 -8.68 -10.72
N ASP A 94 5.00 -9.61 -10.93
CA ASP A 94 4.40 -9.85 -12.24
C ASP A 94 3.47 -8.69 -12.65
N GLY A 95 2.83 -8.04 -11.66
CA GLY A 95 2.00 -6.86 -11.87
C GLY A 95 2.75 -5.51 -11.80
N ASN A 96 4.08 -5.52 -11.60
CA ASN A 96 4.86 -4.29 -11.36
C ASN A 96 4.23 -3.38 -10.28
N LEU A 97 3.69 -4.00 -9.23
CA LEU A 97 2.96 -3.35 -8.17
C LEU A 97 3.91 -2.84 -7.09
N ILE A 98 3.50 -1.78 -6.41
CA ILE A 98 4.17 -1.22 -5.24
C ILE A 98 3.18 -1.28 -4.08
N LEU A 99 3.61 -1.79 -2.92
CA LEU A 99 2.77 -1.80 -1.73
C LEU A 99 2.52 -0.36 -1.27
N GLY A 100 1.25 0.06 -1.19
CA GLY A 100 0.90 1.45 -0.88
C GLY A 100 0.41 1.65 0.53
N GLU A 101 -0.56 0.85 0.95
CA GLU A 101 -1.10 0.92 2.31
C GLU A 101 -1.64 -0.42 2.80
N VAL A 102 -1.72 -0.57 4.12
CA VAL A 102 -2.51 -1.61 4.79
C VAL A 102 -3.70 -0.94 5.45
N ARG A 103 -4.91 -1.35 5.05
CA ARG A 103 -6.18 -0.81 5.50
C ARG A 103 -6.87 -1.81 6.42
N PHE A 104 -7.33 -1.33 7.56
CA PHE A 104 -8.11 -2.08 8.52
C PHE A 104 -9.52 -1.50 8.53
N THR A 105 -10.52 -2.33 8.28
CA THR A 105 -11.93 -1.95 8.38
C THR A 105 -12.52 -2.67 9.57
N LEU A 106 -13.06 -1.89 10.50
CA LEU A 106 -13.72 -2.39 11.69
C LEU A 106 -15.22 -2.24 11.47
N THR A 107 -15.95 -3.31 11.76
CA THR A 107 -17.40 -3.32 11.77
C THR A 107 -17.86 -3.92 13.08
N TYR A 108 -18.87 -3.30 13.66
CA TYR A 108 -19.46 -3.69 14.93
C TYR A 108 -20.91 -4.06 14.70
N ASP A 109 -21.32 -5.23 15.20
CA ASP A 109 -22.71 -5.68 15.13
C ASP A 109 -23.26 -5.83 16.55
N GLU A 110 -24.20 -4.98 16.92
CA GLU A 110 -24.93 -5.09 18.18
C GLU A 110 -26.14 -5.98 17.99
N THR A 111 -26.07 -7.18 18.57
CA THR A 111 -27.11 -8.19 18.32
C THR A 111 -28.23 -8.20 19.36
N ASP A 112 -28.12 -7.52 20.51
CA ASP A 112 -29.06 -7.70 21.64
C ASP A 112 -29.35 -6.46 22.54
N GLU A 113 -29.36 -5.22 22.02
CA GLU A 113 -29.81 -4.01 22.76
C GLU A 113 -31.32 -4.07 23.10
N SER A 114 -31.68 -4.70 24.22
CA SER A 114 -33.08 -4.72 24.70
C SER A 114 -33.22 -4.03 26.06
N GLY A 115 -33.62 -2.76 26.07
CA GLY A 115 -33.89 -2.04 27.32
C GLY A 115 -33.75 -0.52 27.25
N GLN A 116 -32.99 0.01 26.30
CA GLN A 116 -32.74 1.44 26.17
C GLN A 116 -33.86 2.18 25.41
N TRP A 117 -34.04 3.48 25.66
CA TRP A 117 -34.81 4.35 24.76
C TRP A 117 -34.23 5.77 24.74
N PRO A 118 -33.81 6.30 23.58
CA PRO A 118 -33.74 5.60 22.27
C PRO A 118 -32.69 4.48 22.28
N ASP A 119 -32.72 3.58 21.30
CA ASP A 119 -31.65 2.60 21.07
C ASP A 119 -30.32 3.38 20.90
N GLN A 120 -29.24 2.96 21.56
CA GLN A 120 -27.93 3.61 21.47
C GLN A 120 -26.86 2.55 21.34
N CYS A 121 -25.97 2.68 20.37
CA CYS A 121 -24.82 1.78 20.31
C CYS A 121 -23.75 2.16 21.32
N ASP A 122 -23.00 1.14 21.73
CA ASP A 122 -21.78 1.27 22.49
C ASP A 122 -20.67 1.91 21.66
N ASP A 123 -19.78 2.58 22.38
CA ASP A 123 -18.65 3.26 21.79
C ASP A 123 -17.46 2.28 21.70
N ILE A 124 -17.03 1.98 20.48
CA ILE A 124 -15.84 1.17 20.24
C ILE A 124 -14.65 2.09 20.00
N SER A 125 -13.52 1.80 20.63
CA SER A 125 -12.24 2.41 20.30
C SER A 125 -11.25 1.34 19.91
N ALA A 126 -10.44 1.62 18.89
CA ALA A 126 -9.40 0.72 18.43
C ALA A 126 -8.08 1.47 18.28
N ASP A 127 -7.00 0.81 18.67
CA ASP A 127 -5.62 1.25 18.55
C ASP A 127 -4.80 0.19 17.81
N LEU A 128 -4.02 0.62 16.83
CA LEU A 128 -3.19 -0.22 15.98
C LEU A 128 -1.72 0.00 16.32
N ASP A 129 -1.08 -1.07 16.81
CA ASP A 129 0.36 -1.15 17.02
C ASP A 129 1.05 -1.83 15.83
N THR A 130 1.99 -1.09 15.24
CA THR A 130 2.81 -1.51 14.10
C THR A 130 4.28 -1.71 14.47
N GLY A 131 4.61 -1.87 15.76
CA GLY A 131 6.00 -1.91 16.25
C GLY A 131 6.86 -3.04 15.66
N GLU A 132 6.24 -4.11 15.12
CA GLU A 132 6.91 -5.22 14.45
C GLU A 132 6.99 -5.08 12.93
N VAL A 133 6.47 -3.97 12.36
CA VAL A 133 6.33 -3.77 10.91
C VAL A 133 7.10 -2.52 10.50
N SER A 134 7.86 -2.61 9.40
CA SER A 134 8.45 -1.42 8.76
C SER A 134 7.36 -0.69 7.98
N ILE A 135 7.16 0.59 8.28
CA ILE A 135 6.12 1.44 7.70
C ILE A 135 6.71 2.80 7.33
N ALA A 136 5.98 3.59 6.54
CA ALA A 136 6.39 4.94 6.20
C ALA A 136 6.50 5.82 7.46
N GLU A 137 7.12 7.00 7.35
CA GLU A 137 7.25 7.90 8.50
C GLU A 137 5.93 8.62 8.83
N ASN A 138 5.07 8.86 7.84
CA ASN A 138 3.90 9.73 7.95
C ASN A 138 2.69 9.19 7.17
N GLY A 139 1.50 9.69 7.55
CA GLY A 139 0.24 9.47 6.83
C GLY A 139 -0.63 8.33 7.36
N HIS A 140 -0.27 7.76 8.51
CA HIS A 140 -1.02 6.68 9.16
C HIS A 140 -2.23 7.21 9.94
N THR A 141 -3.26 6.38 10.03
CA THR A 141 -4.39 6.51 10.94
C THR A 141 -4.40 5.24 11.78
N THR A 142 -3.77 5.27 12.95
CA THR A 142 -3.58 4.10 13.82
C THR A 142 -4.61 4.00 14.93
N THR A 143 -5.52 4.97 15.04
CA THR A 143 -6.60 4.94 16.02
C THR A 143 -7.92 5.25 15.34
N THR A 144 -8.98 4.66 15.85
CA THR A 144 -10.33 5.03 15.45
C THR A 144 -11.33 4.84 16.58
N THR A 145 -12.45 5.55 16.47
CA THR A 145 -13.60 5.41 17.35
C THR A 145 -14.84 5.22 16.50
N MET A 146 -15.71 4.29 16.90
CA MET A 146 -17.04 4.10 16.33
C MET A 146 -18.06 4.43 17.39
N SER A 147 -18.99 5.30 17.04
CA SER A 147 -20.23 5.53 17.75
C SER A 147 -21.36 5.15 16.79
N ASP A 148 -22.52 4.76 17.30
CA ASP A 148 -23.73 4.49 16.49
C ASP A 148 -23.64 3.27 15.54
N CYS A 149 -22.84 2.24 15.87
CA CYS A 149 -22.70 1.01 15.08
C CYS A 149 -22.22 1.21 13.63
N ASP A 150 -21.61 2.36 13.32
CA ASP A 150 -21.04 2.61 12.00
C ASP A 150 -19.70 1.89 11.82
N SER A 151 -19.37 1.53 10.57
CA SER A 151 -18.05 1.01 10.24
C SER A 151 -16.99 2.10 10.30
N SER A 152 -15.77 1.77 10.72
CA SER A 152 -14.64 2.71 10.69
C SER A 152 -13.36 2.08 10.20
N THR A 153 -12.38 2.91 9.84
CA THR A 153 -11.15 2.47 9.19
C THR A 153 -9.90 3.03 9.85
N MET A 154 -8.89 2.19 9.97
CA MET A 154 -7.51 2.56 10.26
C MET A 154 -6.66 2.24 9.02
N ALA A 155 -5.55 2.95 8.83
CA ALA A 155 -4.69 2.75 7.68
C ALA A 155 -3.23 3.04 8.01
N VAL A 156 -2.33 2.21 7.49
CA VAL A 156 -0.89 2.35 7.61
C VAL A 156 -0.31 2.54 6.23
N LYS A 157 0.38 3.66 6.01
CA LYS A 157 1.06 3.94 4.74
C LYS A 157 2.39 3.20 4.67
N LEU A 158 2.68 2.63 3.50
CA LEU A 158 3.94 1.95 3.16
C LEU A 158 4.79 2.78 2.19
N VAL A 159 4.23 3.88 1.69
CA VAL A 159 4.94 4.90 0.91
C VAL A 159 4.52 6.26 1.45
N SER A 160 5.51 7.09 1.76
CA SER A 160 5.27 8.44 2.26
C SER A 160 4.49 9.26 1.24
N ASN A 161 3.46 9.98 1.69
CA ASN A 161 2.56 10.81 0.87
C ASN A 161 1.67 10.04 -0.11
N TYR A 162 1.57 8.71 -0.03
CA TYR A 162 0.64 7.96 -0.85
C TYR A 162 -0.81 8.18 -0.42
N THR A 163 -1.58 8.84 -1.27
CA THR A 163 -3.02 9.11 -1.05
C THR A 163 -3.93 8.34 -2.01
N GLY A 164 -3.37 7.68 -3.03
CA GLY A 164 -4.13 7.11 -4.15
C GLY A 164 -4.66 8.15 -5.15
N GLU A 165 -4.53 9.45 -4.86
CA GLU A 165 -4.96 10.52 -5.77
C GLU A 165 -3.91 10.78 -6.85
N GLY A 166 -4.35 10.86 -8.11
CA GLY A 166 -3.47 11.21 -9.21
C GLY A 166 -2.96 12.65 -9.14
N PHE A 167 -1.81 12.91 -9.76
CA PHE A 167 -1.18 14.23 -9.77
C PHE A 167 -0.50 14.52 -11.11
N ASN A 168 -0.20 15.80 -11.36
CA ASN A 168 0.53 16.22 -12.55
C ASN A 168 2.02 16.37 -12.25
N ALA A 169 2.86 15.60 -12.93
CA ALA A 169 4.30 15.75 -12.91
C ALA A 169 4.75 16.59 -14.11
N THR A 170 5.43 17.71 -13.87
CA THR A 170 5.91 18.59 -14.95
C THR A 170 7.41 18.45 -15.15
N ASN A 171 7.84 18.36 -16.42
CA ASN A 171 9.26 18.21 -16.79
C ASN A 171 9.98 17.11 -15.97
N ALA A 172 9.33 15.96 -15.81
CA ALA A 172 9.90 14.81 -15.13
C ALA A 172 10.01 13.63 -16.11
N SER A 173 10.98 12.75 -15.87
CA SER A 173 11.00 11.42 -16.47
C SER A 173 10.13 10.46 -15.67
N LYS A 174 9.62 9.41 -16.33
CA LYS A 174 8.81 8.38 -15.63
C LYS A 174 9.59 7.71 -14.49
N SER A 175 10.91 7.53 -14.63
CA SER A 175 11.71 6.90 -13.56
C SER A 175 11.95 7.84 -12.39
N GLU A 176 12.04 9.16 -12.60
CA GLU A 176 12.10 10.13 -11.50
C GLU A 176 10.80 10.06 -10.70
N VAL A 177 9.66 10.08 -11.39
CA VAL A 177 8.36 9.93 -10.72
C VAL A 177 8.29 8.59 -9.98
N GLN A 178 8.54 7.46 -10.64
CA GLN A 178 8.48 6.13 -10.00
C GLN A 178 9.44 5.99 -8.81
N GLY A 179 10.62 6.61 -8.89
CA GLY A 179 11.62 6.56 -7.82
C GLY A 179 11.16 7.22 -6.53
N ASP A 180 10.29 8.22 -6.61
CA ASP A 180 9.72 8.90 -5.44
C ASP A 180 8.63 8.06 -4.74
N TRP A 181 8.12 7.00 -5.39
CA TRP A 181 6.97 6.22 -4.94
C TRP A 181 7.31 4.74 -4.69
N SER A 182 8.50 4.43 -4.16
CA SER A 182 8.92 3.06 -3.79
C SER A 182 8.56 2.72 -2.34
N ALA A 183 8.02 1.53 -2.13
CA ALA A 183 7.97 0.88 -0.81
C ALA A 183 9.15 -0.10 -0.75
N ASP A 184 10.22 0.25 -0.04
CA ASP A 184 11.49 -0.52 0.00
C ASP A 184 11.37 -1.82 0.84
N GLY A 185 10.34 -2.63 0.59
CA GLY A 185 10.05 -3.84 1.36
C GLY A 185 9.29 -3.59 2.66
N GLU A 186 8.57 -2.47 2.76
CA GLU A 186 7.72 -2.12 3.90
C GLU A 186 6.43 -2.96 3.94
N GLY A 187 5.85 -3.10 5.13
CA GLY A 187 4.50 -3.64 5.35
C GLY A 187 4.41 -5.09 5.82
N TRP A 188 5.47 -5.88 5.72
CA TRP A 188 5.47 -7.27 6.18
C TRP A 188 5.55 -7.37 7.71
N GLY A 189 4.75 -8.26 8.29
CA GLY A 189 4.80 -8.57 9.72
C GLY A 189 3.43 -8.66 10.38
N ASN A 190 3.42 -8.48 11.69
CA ASN A 190 2.23 -8.59 12.53
C ASN A 190 1.68 -7.20 12.86
N TYR A 191 0.39 -7.05 12.70
CA TYR A 191 -0.37 -5.87 13.08
C TYR A 191 -1.21 -6.23 14.29
N LEU A 192 -0.92 -5.60 15.42
CA LEU A 192 -1.64 -5.80 16.67
C LEU A 192 -2.70 -4.72 16.82
N ILE A 193 -3.95 -5.13 17.02
CA ILE A 193 -5.09 -4.22 17.15
C ILE A 193 -5.70 -4.46 18.51
N THR A 194 -5.69 -3.44 19.35
CA THR A 194 -6.36 -3.44 20.65
C THR A 194 -7.70 -2.75 20.50
N ILE A 195 -8.78 -3.48 20.78
CA ILE A 195 -10.16 -3.00 20.74
C ILE A 195 -10.63 -2.84 22.18
N SER A 196 -11.27 -1.72 22.47
CA SER A 196 -11.92 -1.46 23.76
C SER A 196 -13.37 -1.05 23.53
N VAL A 197 -14.28 -1.68 24.25
CA VAL A 197 -15.71 -1.41 24.23
C VAL A 197 -16.06 -0.52 25.41
N SER A 198 -16.85 0.52 25.19
CA SER A 198 -17.39 1.38 26.23
C SER A 198 -18.90 1.39 26.17
N THR A 199 -19.54 0.86 27.20
CA THR A 199 -21.00 0.74 27.25
C THR A 199 -21.71 2.07 27.44
N ASN A 200 -22.75 2.29 26.66
CA ASN A 200 -23.57 3.50 26.71
C ASN A 200 -24.82 3.30 27.57
N SER A 201 -24.72 3.50 28.89
CA SER A 201 -25.91 3.38 29.75
C SER A 201 -26.95 4.48 29.47
N GLY A 202 -28.12 4.11 28.96
CA GLY A 202 -29.23 5.03 28.72
C GLY A 202 -30.26 5.01 29.84
N SER A 203 -31.18 5.96 29.76
CA SER A 203 -32.26 6.06 30.75
C SER A 203 -33.56 6.45 30.06
N LYS A 204 -34.61 5.64 30.27
CA LYS A 204 -35.94 5.92 29.75
C LYS A 204 -36.46 7.26 30.32
N PRO A 205 -37.06 8.15 29.52
CA PRO A 205 -37.67 9.37 30.03
C PRO A 205 -38.78 9.05 31.05
N LEU A 206 -38.64 9.65 32.24
CA LEU A 206 -39.51 9.53 33.42
C LEU A 206 -40.99 9.77 33.08
N GLY A 207 -41.75 8.69 32.89
CA GLY A 207 -43.21 8.75 32.66
C GLY A 207 -44.00 7.53 33.14
N GLY A 208 -43.36 6.56 33.80
CA GLY A 208 -43.99 5.35 34.35
C GLY A 208 -43.59 5.10 35.82
N PRO A 209 -44.26 4.20 36.55
CA PRO A 209 -44.20 4.13 38.02
C PRO A 209 -42.89 3.68 38.66
N GLU A 210 -41.81 3.44 37.93
CA GLU A 210 -40.51 3.03 38.49
C GLU A 210 -39.35 3.61 37.67
N PRO A 211 -38.27 4.13 38.31
CA PRO A 211 -37.00 4.33 37.63
C PRO A 211 -36.35 2.96 37.50
N LEU A 212 -36.81 2.15 36.53
CA LEU A 212 -36.09 0.96 36.14
C LEU A 212 -34.80 1.44 35.48
N LEU A 213 -33.69 1.24 36.16
CA LEU A 213 -32.36 1.27 35.54
C LEU A 213 -32.39 0.16 34.50
N LEU A 214 -32.60 0.53 33.25
CA LEU A 214 -32.42 -0.34 32.11
C LEU A 214 -30.95 -0.15 31.74
N SER A 215 -30.14 -1.14 32.08
CA SER A 215 -28.73 -1.18 31.70
C SER A 215 -28.69 -1.84 30.33
N ASN A 216 -27.97 -1.27 29.38
CA ASN A 216 -27.59 -1.93 28.14
C ASN A 216 -26.30 -2.75 28.32
N ASN A 217 -26.08 -3.25 29.54
CA ASN A 217 -24.87 -3.99 29.89
C ASN A 217 -25.13 -5.47 29.63
N GLU A 218 -25.24 -5.82 28.35
CA GLU A 218 -25.37 -7.19 27.87
C GLU A 218 -23.98 -7.67 27.42
N ASP A 219 -23.68 -8.96 27.55
CA ASP A 219 -22.42 -9.50 27.04
C ASP A 219 -22.61 -9.94 25.58
N GLY A 220 -21.66 -9.66 24.69
CA GLY A 220 -21.64 -10.29 23.37
C GLY A 220 -21.18 -9.43 22.21
N GLU A 221 -20.36 -8.43 22.46
CA GLU A 221 -19.98 -7.42 21.47
C GLU A 221 -19.01 -8.03 20.45
N GLU A 222 -19.50 -8.22 19.22
CA GLU A 222 -18.72 -8.78 18.12
C GLU A 222 -18.14 -7.65 17.26
N VAL A 223 -16.82 -7.45 17.35
CA VAL A 223 -16.10 -6.52 16.48
C VAL A 223 -15.32 -7.32 15.43
N ASN A 224 -15.75 -7.22 14.18
CA ASN A 224 -15.05 -7.80 13.05
C ASN A 224 -13.99 -6.83 12.53
N VAL A 225 -12.78 -7.35 12.33
CA VAL A 225 -11.65 -6.59 11.81
C VAL A 225 -11.17 -7.23 10.53
N LYS A 226 -11.26 -6.46 9.44
CA LYS A 226 -10.79 -6.85 8.12
C LYS A 226 -9.50 -6.10 7.75
N MET A 227 -8.41 -6.82 7.51
CA MET A 227 -7.16 -6.27 6.98
C MET A 227 -7.06 -6.50 5.47
N GLN A 228 -6.75 -5.43 4.74
CA GLN A 228 -6.48 -5.44 3.31
C GLN A 228 -5.13 -4.79 3.03
N VAL A 229 -4.27 -5.45 2.27
CA VAL A 229 -3.03 -4.87 1.76
C VAL A 229 -3.28 -4.40 0.34
N ILE A 230 -3.14 -3.09 0.14
CA ILE A 230 -3.39 -2.42 -1.13
C ILE A 230 -2.04 -2.09 -1.76
N ALA A 231 -1.85 -2.62 -2.96
CA ALA A 231 -0.73 -2.29 -3.82
C ALA A 231 -1.23 -1.48 -5.02
N TYR A 232 -0.36 -0.74 -5.68
CA TYR A 232 -0.72 0.04 -6.86
C TYR A 232 0.28 -0.11 -7.99
N GLU A 233 -0.21 0.04 -9.22
CA GLU A 233 0.61 0.33 -10.40
C GLU A 233 0.53 1.83 -10.70
N ILE A 234 1.66 2.44 -11.10
CA ILE A 234 1.70 3.84 -11.53
C ILE A 234 1.47 3.92 -13.04
N GLU A 235 0.38 4.54 -13.44
CA GLU A 235 0.02 4.81 -14.82
C GLU A 235 0.41 6.23 -15.22
N PHE A 236 0.88 6.39 -16.47
CA PHE A 236 1.36 7.65 -17.00
C PHE A 236 0.65 7.99 -18.30
N GLU A 237 -0.10 9.08 -18.31
CA GLU A 237 -0.67 9.69 -19.50
C GLU A 237 0.08 10.98 -19.84
N GLU A 238 0.49 11.16 -21.10
CA GLU A 238 1.20 12.37 -21.53
C GLU A 238 0.20 13.52 -21.72
N ASN A 239 0.56 14.71 -21.21
CA ASN A 239 -0.26 15.92 -21.26
C ASN A 239 0.30 16.96 -22.25
#